data_AF-A0A2A2FHG1-F1
#
_entry.id   AF-A0A2A2FHG1-F1
#
_cell.length_a   1.000
_cell.length_b   1.000
_cell.length_c   1.000
_cell.angle_alpha   90.00
_cell.angle_beta   90.00
_cell.angle_gamma   90.00
#
_symmetry.space_group_name_H-M   'P 1'
#
loop_
_entity.id
_entity.type
_entity.pdbx_description
1 polymer ?
#
loop_
_entity_poly.entity_id
_entity_poly.type
_entity_poly.pdbx_seq_one_letter_code
_entity_poly.pdbx_strand_id
1 'polypeptide(L)'
;MELRDISRRAGIAAGVVTVLALAAPYAVVSGGEYATQLAGYYASGPLGAAGVALFALLGVVVIASVERGNLDPGTLAGVAVMLGVATTLSAALWATAIEPTTMFADHRWLEWHARAVVALSVPLPASAAVYARELLA
;
A
#
# COMPACT_ATOMS: atom_id res chain seq x y z
N MET A 1 -2.18 17.95 -19.65
CA MET A 1 -2.26 16.51 -19.32
C MET A 1 -3.70 16.25 -18.93
N GLU A 2 -4.32 15.22 -19.51
CA GLU A 2 -5.68 14.83 -19.15
C GLU A 2 -5.71 14.35 -17.69
N LEU A 3 -6.78 14.66 -16.96
CA LEU A 3 -6.94 14.28 -15.54
C LEU A 3 -6.81 12.76 -15.33
N ARG A 4 -7.22 11.99 -16.33
CA ARG A 4 -7.08 10.53 -16.40
C ARG A 4 -5.61 10.08 -16.34
N ASP A 5 -4.71 10.71 -17.08
CA ASP A 5 -3.28 10.39 -17.07
C ASP A 5 -2.63 10.70 -15.72
N ILE A 6 -3.01 11.85 -15.14
CA ILE A 6 -2.51 12.29 -13.82
C ILE A 6 -2.93 11.29 -12.76
N SER A 7 -4.22 10.92 -12.76
CA SER A 7 -4.78 9.96 -11.80
C SER A 7 -4.10 8.60 -11.91
N ARG A 8 -3.87 8.12 -13.14
CA ARG A 8 -3.14 6.86 -13.37
C ARG A 8 -1.71 6.90 -12.81
N ARG A 9 -0.95 7.95 -13.10
CA ARG A 9 0.44 8.10 -12.59
C ARG A 9 0.47 8.26 -11.07
N ALA A 10 -0.46 9.00 -10.50
CA ALA A 10 -0.59 9.18 -9.06
C ALA A 10 -0.90 7.86 -8.35
N GLY A 11 -1.80 7.03 -8.89
CA GLY A 11 -2.10 5.70 -8.36
C GLY A 11 -0.88 4.78 -8.38
N ILE A 12 -0.13 4.74 -9.49
CA ILE A 12 1.12 3.97 -9.57
C ILE A 12 2.14 4.45 -8.54
N ALA A 13 2.37 5.77 -8.46
CA ALA A 13 3.31 6.36 -7.51
C ALA A 13 2.91 6.03 -6.05
N ALA A 14 1.62 6.14 -5.72
CA ALA A 14 1.11 5.83 -4.39
C ALA A 14 1.35 4.37 -4.00
N GLY A 15 1.07 3.43 -4.90
CA GLY A 15 1.33 2.00 -4.67
C GLY A 15 2.82 1.72 -4.46
N VAL A 16 3.69 2.28 -5.30
CA VAL A 16 5.14 2.13 -5.18
C VAL A 16 5.65 2.73 -3.86
N VAL A 17 5.26 3.97 -3.53
CA VAL A 17 5.68 4.64 -2.30
C VAL A 17 5.21 3.88 -1.06
N THR A 18 4.00 3.30 -1.08
CA THR A 18 3.49 2.45 0.01
C THR A 18 4.37 1.23 0.22
N VAL A 19 4.78 0.55 -0.86
CA VAL A 19 5.67 -0.63 -0.78
C VAL A 19 7.08 -0.24 -0.32
N LEU A 20 7.61 0.88 -0.79
CA LEU A 20 8.92 1.38 -0.34
C LEU A 20 8.90 1.77 1.13
N ALA A 21 7.82 2.40 1.60
CA ALA A 21 7.64 2.70 3.01
C ALA A 21 7.63 1.41 3.83
N LEU A 22 6.86 0.40 3.42
CA LEU A 22 6.88 -0.93 4.05
C LEU A 22 8.26 -1.56 4.10
N ALA A 23 9.11 -1.35 3.10
CA ALA A 23 10.46 -1.90 3.08
C ALA A 23 11.46 -1.15 3.97
N ALA A 24 11.15 0.09 4.39
CA ALA A 24 12.11 0.95 5.09
C ALA A 24 12.68 0.35 6.39
N PRO A 25 11.89 -0.30 7.28
CA PRO A 25 12.46 -0.95 8.46
C PRO A 25 13.50 -2.03 8.16
N TYR A 26 13.38 -2.77 7.06
CA TYR A 26 14.39 -3.77 6.68
C TYR A 26 15.74 -3.16 6.29
N ALA A 27 15.76 -1.90 5.85
CA ALA A 27 16.99 -1.19 5.49
C ALA A 27 17.64 -0.49 6.70
N VAL A 28 16.83 -0.08 7.68
CA VAL A 28 17.26 0.78 8.80
C VAL A 28 17.48 -0.02 10.09
N VAL A 29 16.61 -1.00 10.38
CA VAL A 29 16.72 -1.85 11.57
C VAL A 29 17.71 -2.96 11.25
N SER A 30 19.00 -2.67 11.43
CA SER A 30 20.11 -3.59 11.22
C SER A 30 20.57 -4.22 12.53
N GLY A 31 20.88 -5.52 12.50
CA GLY A 31 21.36 -6.28 13.66
C GLY A 31 20.43 -7.46 13.99
N GLY A 32 21.02 -8.64 14.20
CA GLY A 32 20.25 -9.87 14.43
C GLY A 32 19.40 -9.87 15.70
N GLU A 33 19.63 -8.92 16.61
CA GLU A 33 18.97 -8.79 17.91
C GLU A 33 17.44 -8.64 17.80
N TYR A 34 16.95 -7.85 16.82
CA TYR A 34 15.52 -7.61 16.66
C TYR A 34 14.86 -8.44 15.55
N ALA A 35 15.56 -9.42 14.95
CA ALA A 35 15.05 -10.16 13.80
C ALA A 35 13.68 -10.80 14.07
N THR A 36 13.50 -11.44 15.22
CA THR A 36 12.22 -12.06 15.64
C THR A 36 11.13 -11.01 15.90
N GLN A 37 11.49 -9.87 16.50
CA GLN A 37 10.53 -8.81 16.79
C GLN A 37 10.06 -8.10 15.52
N LEU A 38 10.98 -7.90 14.56
CA LEU A 38 10.67 -7.36 13.25
C LEU A 38 9.77 -8.31 12.46
N ALA A 39 10.04 -9.62 12.50
CA ALA A 39 9.15 -10.61 11.90
C ALA A 39 7.73 -10.56 12.52
N GLY A 40 7.63 -10.46 13.85
CA GLY A 40 6.35 -10.29 14.55
C GLY A 40 5.63 -9.00 14.17
N TYR A 41 6.36 -7.89 14.04
CA TYR A 41 5.85 -6.60 13.58
C TYR A 41 5.19 -6.70 12.20
N TYR A 42 5.86 -7.33 11.22
CA TYR A 42 5.31 -7.52 9.88
C TYR A 42 4.22 -8.59 9.80
N ALA A 43 4.21 -9.56 10.71
CA ALA A 43 3.19 -10.62 10.79
C ALA A 43 1.96 -10.22 11.61
N SER A 44 1.90 -9.00 12.16
CA SER A 44 0.81 -8.55 13.03
C SER A 44 -0.54 -8.51 12.29
N GLY A 45 -1.58 -9.05 12.91
CA GLY A 45 -2.94 -9.07 12.34
C GLY A 45 -3.16 -10.13 11.24
N PRO A 46 -4.38 -10.23 10.70
CA PRO A 46 -4.80 -11.37 9.88
C PRO A 46 -4.05 -11.54 8.56
N LEU A 47 -3.58 -10.45 7.95
CA LEU A 47 -2.89 -10.45 6.66
C LEU A 47 -1.40 -10.08 6.78
N GLY A 48 -0.98 -9.55 7.94
CA GLY A 48 0.29 -8.87 8.09
C GLY A 48 0.48 -7.70 7.12
N ALA A 49 1.68 -7.13 7.11
CA ALA A 49 2.06 -6.14 6.11
C ALA A 49 2.30 -6.77 4.72
N ALA A 50 2.45 -8.10 4.64
CA ALA A 50 2.54 -8.82 3.37
C ALA A 50 1.27 -8.64 2.52
N GLY A 51 0.08 -8.66 3.15
CA GLY A 51 -1.18 -8.37 2.45
C GLY A 51 -1.23 -6.96 1.88
N VAL A 52 -0.71 -5.96 2.60
CA VAL A 52 -0.60 -4.57 2.13
C VAL A 52 0.28 -4.50 0.88
N ALA A 53 1.48 -5.09 0.94
CA ALA A 53 2.41 -5.10 -0.19
C ALA A 53 1.82 -5.82 -1.41
N LEU A 54 1.18 -6.97 -1.22
CA LEU A 54 0.55 -7.73 -2.29
C LEU A 54 -0.52 -6.91 -3.01
N PHE A 55 -1.48 -6.33 -2.28
CA PHE A 55 -2.55 -5.54 -2.89
C PHE A 55 -2.03 -4.27 -3.56
N ALA A 56 -1.05 -3.59 -2.96
CA ALA A 56 -0.42 -2.41 -3.54
C ALA A 56 0.27 -2.74 -4.88
N LEU A 57 1.07 -3.81 -4.92
CA LEU A 57 1.78 -4.25 -6.13
C LEU A 57 0.82 -4.70 -7.24
N LEU A 58 -0.21 -5.48 -6.89
CA LEU A 58 -1.26 -5.85 -7.83
C LEU A 58 -1.99 -4.62 -8.36
N GLY A 59 -2.32 -3.66 -7.49
CA GLY A 59 -2.92 -2.39 -7.87
C GLY A 59 -2.06 -1.62 -8.88
N VAL A 60 -0.75 -1.54 -8.66
CA VAL A 60 0.20 -0.92 -9.60
C VAL A 60 0.16 -1.61 -10.96
N VAL A 61 0.21 -2.95 -11.00
CA VAL A 61 0.18 -3.71 -12.26
C VAL A 61 -1.14 -3.50 -13.00
N VAL A 62 -2.27 -3.54 -12.29
CA VAL A 62 -3.61 -3.33 -12.87
C VAL A 62 -3.72 -1.92 -13.45
N ILE A 63 -3.37 -0.89 -12.68
CA ILE A 63 -3.40 0.52 -13.13
C ILE A 63 -2.45 0.74 -14.30
N ALA A 64 -1.27 0.12 -14.29
CA ALA A 64 -0.32 0.20 -15.39
C ALA A 64 -0.85 -0.49 -16.67
N SER A 65 -1.74 -1.47 -16.52
CA SER A 65 -2.25 -2.31 -17.61
C SER A 65 -3.53 -1.79 -18.28
N VAL A 66 -4.22 -0.81 -17.69
CA VAL A 66 -5.54 -0.35 -18.19
C VAL A 66 -5.53 0.08 -19.66
N GLU A 67 -4.42 0.64 -20.13
CA GLU A 67 -4.28 1.14 -21.51
C GLU A 67 -3.65 0.13 -22.48
N ARG A 68 -3.35 -1.10 -22.03
CA ARG A 68 -2.69 -2.11 -22.88
C ARG A 68 -3.65 -2.91 -23.77
N GLY A 69 -4.96 -2.67 -23.68
CA GLY A 69 -5.97 -3.26 -24.59
C GLY A 69 -6.29 -4.74 -24.37
N ASN A 70 -5.72 -5.40 -23.35
CA ASN A 70 -5.92 -6.83 -23.10
C ASN A 70 -7.25 -7.17 -22.40
N LEU A 71 -7.86 -6.19 -21.72
CA LEU A 71 -9.11 -6.34 -20.96
C LEU A 71 -9.94 -5.06 -21.08
N ASP A 72 -11.24 -5.18 -20.81
CA ASP A 72 -12.15 -4.04 -20.75
C ASP A 72 -11.65 -3.00 -19.72
N PRO A 73 -11.48 -1.72 -20.12
CA PRO A 73 -11.00 -0.67 -19.23
C PRO A 73 -11.88 -0.42 -18.01
N GLY A 74 -13.21 -0.61 -18.14
CA GLY A 74 -14.15 -0.45 -17.04
C GLY A 74 -13.93 -1.50 -15.95
N THR A 75 -13.75 -2.74 -16.35
CA THR A 75 -13.40 -3.86 -15.46
C THR A 75 -12.09 -3.60 -14.73
N LEU A 76 -11.04 -3.19 -15.45
CA LEU A 76 -9.75 -2.88 -14.82
C LEU A 76 -9.81 -1.67 -13.89
N ALA A 77 -10.61 -0.64 -14.21
CA ALA A 77 -10.83 0.49 -13.33
C ALA A 77 -11.53 0.07 -12.02
N GLY A 78 -12.55 -0.78 -12.12
CA GLY A 78 -13.22 -1.36 -10.94
C GLY A 78 -12.28 -2.19 -10.06
N VAL A 79 -11.45 -3.04 -10.68
CA VAL A 79 -10.43 -3.83 -9.97
C VAL A 79 -9.40 -2.92 -9.30
N ALA A 80 -8.95 -1.85 -9.97
CA ALA A 80 -8.01 -0.89 -9.39
C ALA A 80 -8.58 -0.20 -8.14
N VAL A 81 -9.86 0.20 -8.17
CA VAL A 81 -10.54 0.78 -6.99
C VAL A 81 -10.60 -0.24 -5.86
N MET A 82 -11.05 -1.46 -6.14
CA MET A 82 -11.14 -2.52 -5.14
C MET A 82 -9.79 -2.84 -4.50
N LEU A 83 -8.73 -2.97 -5.30
CA LEU A 83 -7.37 -3.22 -4.81
C LEU A 83 -6.83 -2.04 -3.99
N GLY A 84 -7.11 -0.79 -4.39
CA GLY A 84 -6.72 0.38 -3.60
C GLY A 84 -7.39 0.42 -2.23
N VAL A 85 -8.70 0.11 -2.18
CA VAL A 85 -9.46 0.04 -0.93
C VAL A 85 -8.93 -1.10 -0.06
N ALA A 86 -8.74 -2.29 -0.64
CA ALA A 86 -8.18 -3.45 0.05
C ALA A 86 -6.78 -3.15 0.62
N THR A 87 -5.94 -2.44 -0.12
CA THR A 87 -4.61 -2.00 0.35
C THR A 87 -4.72 -1.13 1.60
N THR A 88 -5.59 -0.11 1.56
CA THR A 88 -5.75 0.84 2.68
C THR A 88 -6.35 0.17 3.91
N LEU A 89 -7.36 -0.68 3.72
CA LEU A 89 -7.98 -1.43 4.82
C LEU A 89 -7.02 -2.45 5.43
N SER A 90 -6.25 -3.16 4.59
CA SER A 90 -5.20 -4.08 5.05
C SER A 90 -4.15 -3.33 5.87
N ALA A 91 -3.73 -2.14 5.42
CA ALA A 91 -2.77 -1.31 6.14
C ALA A 91 -3.33 -0.83 7.49
N ALA A 92 -4.60 -0.40 7.51
CA ALA A 92 -5.24 0.04 8.74
C ALA A 92 -5.37 -1.11 9.75
N LEU A 93 -5.79 -2.28 9.27
CA LEU A 93 -5.92 -3.49 10.09
C LEU A 93 -4.56 -3.91 10.68
N TRP A 94 -3.52 -3.95 9.85
CA TRP A 94 -2.15 -4.19 10.29
C TRP A 94 -1.71 -3.16 11.34
N ALA A 95 -1.89 -1.87 11.06
CA ALA A 95 -1.48 -0.80 11.97
C ALA A 95 -2.15 -0.87 13.35
N THR A 96 -3.40 -1.33 13.42
CA THR A 96 -4.13 -1.52 14.69
C THR A 96 -3.79 -2.82 15.42
N ALA A 97 -3.19 -3.79 14.73
CA ALA A 97 -2.86 -5.10 15.29
C ALA A 97 -1.44 -5.18 15.88
N ILE A 98 -0.60 -4.16 15.67
CA ILE A 98 0.78 -4.13 16.15
C ILE A 98 0.80 -3.92 17.66
N GLU A 99 1.43 -4.85 18.36
CA GLU A 99 1.73 -4.74 19.78
C GLU A 99 3.14 -4.18 20.00
N PRO A 100 3.32 -3.19 20.91
CA PRO A 100 4.63 -2.63 21.20
C PRO A 100 5.60 -3.68 21.77
N THR A 101 6.85 -3.66 21.31
CA THR A 101 7.91 -4.56 21.79
C THR A 101 9.14 -3.76 22.26
N THR A 102 10.17 -4.42 22.77
CA THR A 102 11.41 -3.74 23.19
C THR A 102 12.13 -3.03 22.03
N MET A 103 12.02 -3.55 20.80
CA MET A 103 12.50 -2.88 19.58
C MET A 103 12.00 -1.43 19.43
N PHE A 104 10.79 -1.14 19.90
CA PHE A 104 10.20 0.21 19.80
C PHE A 104 10.88 1.20 20.75
N ALA A 105 11.46 0.74 21.86
CA ALA A 105 12.22 1.62 22.75
C ALA A 105 13.45 2.21 22.04
N ASP A 106 14.14 1.36 21.27
CA ASP A 106 15.34 1.75 20.51
C ASP A 106 14.99 2.36 19.14
N HIS A 107 13.80 2.04 18.60
CA HIS A 107 13.32 2.50 17.30
C HIS A 107 11.91 3.13 17.40
N ARG A 108 11.77 4.19 18.20
CA ARG A 108 10.47 4.84 18.49
C ARG A 108 9.69 5.30 17.26
N TRP A 109 10.37 5.53 16.13
CA TRP A 109 9.73 5.90 14.87
C TRP A 109 8.81 4.79 14.31
N LEU A 110 9.00 3.53 14.72
CA LEU A 110 8.15 2.40 14.32
C LEU A 110 6.71 2.53 14.83
N GLU A 111 6.49 3.30 15.91
CA GLU A 111 5.14 3.67 16.37
C GLU A 111 4.36 4.44 15.28
N TRP A 112 5.05 5.28 14.51
CA TRP A 112 4.46 6.10 13.45
C TRP A 112 4.57 5.46 12.08
N HIS A 113 5.51 4.53 11.87
CA HIS A 113 5.72 3.87 10.59
C HIS A 113 4.44 3.23 10.04
N ALA A 114 3.72 2.45 10.85
CA ALA A 114 2.52 1.78 10.38
C ALA A 114 1.41 2.79 9.99
N ARG A 115 1.25 3.87 10.76
CA ARG A 115 0.30 4.95 10.46
C ARG A 115 0.69 5.73 9.20
N ALA A 116 1.99 5.91 8.98
CA ALA A 116 2.51 6.53 7.77
C ALA A 116 2.19 5.66 6.54
N VAL A 117 2.38 4.34 6.62
CA VAL A 117 1.99 3.40 5.55
C VAL A 117 0.49 3.50 5.24
N VAL A 118 -0.37 3.59 6.25
CA VAL A 118 -1.81 3.81 6.05
C VAL A 118 -2.03 5.11 5.27
N ALA A 119 -1.47 6.22 5.73
CA ALA A 119 -1.63 7.52 5.07
C ALA A 119 -1.12 7.52 3.61
N LEU A 120 0.03 6.87 3.36
CA LEU A 120 0.62 6.75 2.03
C LEU A 120 -0.17 5.83 1.09
N SER A 121 -0.99 4.93 1.63
CA SER A 121 -1.85 4.05 0.84
C SER A 121 -3.14 4.74 0.36
N VAL A 122 -3.65 5.76 1.07
CA VAL A 122 -4.92 6.44 0.75
C VAL A 122 -4.98 7.05 -0.68
N PRO A 123 -3.89 7.65 -1.22
CA PRO A 123 -3.91 8.16 -2.58
C PRO A 123 -4.14 7.09 -3.65
N LEU A 124 -3.89 5.80 -3.36
CA LEU A 124 -4.10 4.71 -4.31
C LEU A 124 -5.59 4.53 -4.68
N PRO A 125 -6.53 4.25 -3.73
CA PRO A 125 -7.95 4.18 -4.05
C PRO A 125 -8.51 5.52 -4.51
N ALA A 126 -8.04 6.65 -3.99
CA ALA A 126 -8.50 7.96 -4.43
C ALA A 126 -8.20 8.19 -5.93
N SER A 127 -6.96 7.90 -6.35
CA SER A 127 -6.55 8.03 -7.76
C SER A 127 -7.29 7.06 -8.67
N ALA A 128 -7.50 5.81 -8.21
CA ALA A 128 -8.27 4.82 -8.95
C ALA A 128 -9.74 5.25 -9.10
N ALA A 129 -10.35 5.84 -8.07
CA ALA A 129 -11.72 6.33 -8.11
C ALA A 129 -11.89 7.53 -9.05
N VAL A 130 -10.94 8.47 -9.04
CA VAL A 130 -10.93 9.59 -10.00
C VAL A 130 -10.78 9.05 -11.42
N TYR A 131 -9.85 8.12 -11.67
CA TYR A 131 -9.70 7.50 -12.99
C TYR A 131 -10.99 6.81 -13.44
N ALA A 132 -11.64 6.04 -12.57
CA ALA A 132 -12.89 5.35 -12.87
C ALA A 132 -14.02 6.34 -13.18
N ARG A 133 -14.11 7.45 -12.44
CA ARG A 133 -15.09 8.50 -12.70
C ARG A 133 -14.90 9.14 -14.07
N GLU A 134 -13.67 9.50 -14.43
CA GLU A 134 -13.36 10.10 -15.73
C GLU A 134 -13.57 9.13 -16.90
N LEU A 135 -13.47 7.83 -16.66
CA LEU A 135 -13.75 6.82 -17.68
C LEU A 135 -15.26 6.66 -17.97
N LEU A 136 -16.12 6.98 -17.00
CA LEU A 136 -17.57 6.82 -17.07
C LEU A 136 -18.32 8.10 -17.48
N ALA A 137 -17.64 9.25 -17.44
CA ALA A 137 -18.17 10.55 -17.84
C ALA A 137 -18.18 10.71 -19.37
#